data_AF-A0A182TIN0-F1
#
_entry.id   AF-A0A182TIN0-F1
#
_cell.length_a   1.000
_cell.length_b   1.000
_cell.length_c   1.000
_cell.angle_alpha   90.00
_cell.angle_beta   90.00
_cell.angle_gamma   90.00
#
_symmetry.space_group_name_H-M   'P 1'
#
loop_
_entity.id
_entity.type
_entity.pdbx_description
1 polymer ?
#
loop_
_entity_poly.entity_id
_entity_poly.type
_entity_poly.pdbx_seq_one_letter_code
_entity_poly.pdbx_strand_id
1 'polypeptide(L)'
;MKAFVELQSQWCPPWKYKKFFFLNYNSHPLAEDIFTAILKLNEPPRLIFNEASAFHYWTYEHNRCAPVLKPVYLGSRYLIFHPNLEEGNVFLEQLHSGISCILDRAYYLVYDYTTIQIQHKNFFTNRTIQLDPANIRVPDDLKDLHGRKLYVSLPEGNEDVVTFDLYLAETICQQRNATYELQSINSTLLDYGVVHIGIPLLGTDKTVALGSTFVSVMVPHSKPKPIIAVLIDPFDYYTWITLFV
;
A
#
# COMPACT_ATOMS: atom_id res chain seq x y z
N MET A 1 4.65 -25.40 -10.77
CA MET A 1 5.27 -24.97 -9.49
C MET A 1 6.35 -23.90 -9.65
N LYS A 2 7.37 -24.10 -10.50
CA LYS A 2 8.42 -23.09 -10.77
C LYS A 2 7.86 -21.70 -11.15
N ALA A 3 6.88 -21.68 -12.04
CA ALA A 3 6.13 -20.47 -12.42
C ALA A 3 5.55 -19.74 -11.19
N PHE A 4 4.82 -20.43 -10.31
CA PHE A 4 4.28 -19.81 -9.11
C PHE A 4 5.36 -19.20 -8.19
N VAL A 5 6.48 -19.89 -7.99
CA VAL A 5 7.59 -19.38 -7.16
C VAL A 5 8.16 -18.09 -7.75
N GLU A 6 8.36 -18.05 -9.07
CA GLU A 6 8.85 -16.86 -9.76
C GLU A 6 7.87 -15.68 -9.61
N LEU A 7 6.58 -15.93 -9.86
CA LEU A 7 5.52 -14.94 -9.64
C LEU A 7 5.50 -14.42 -8.20
N GLN A 8 5.56 -15.33 -7.23
CA GLN A 8 5.57 -14.98 -5.82
C GLN A 8 6.80 -14.15 -5.47
N SER A 9 7.97 -14.46 -6.01
CA SER A 9 9.22 -13.73 -5.71
C SER A 9 9.19 -12.28 -6.22
N GLN A 10 8.59 -12.05 -7.39
CA GLN A 10 8.46 -10.72 -8.00
C GLN A 10 7.31 -9.92 -7.36
N TRP A 11 6.15 -10.56 -7.16
CA TRP A 11 4.96 -9.89 -6.65
C TRP A 11 4.96 -9.74 -5.14
N CYS A 12 5.54 -10.68 -4.43
CA CYS A 12 5.52 -10.78 -2.98
C CYS A 12 6.88 -11.19 -2.41
N PRO A 13 7.94 -10.40 -2.66
CA PRO A 13 9.29 -10.75 -2.25
C PRO A 13 9.39 -11.00 -0.73
N PRO A 14 9.99 -12.12 -0.29
CA PRO A 14 10.10 -12.48 1.13
C PRO A 14 10.77 -11.42 2.01
N TRP A 15 11.71 -10.64 1.45
CA TRP A 15 12.39 -9.55 2.18
C TRP A 15 11.45 -8.40 2.57
N LYS A 16 10.40 -8.15 1.77
CA LYS A 16 9.39 -7.13 2.03
C LYS A 16 8.19 -7.71 2.79
N TYR A 17 7.85 -8.97 2.50
CA TYR A 17 6.67 -9.66 2.98
C TYR A 17 7.07 -10.80 3.93
N LYS A 18 7.29 -10.46 5.21
CA LYS A 18 7.78 -11.40 6.24
C LYS A 18 6.78 -12.45 6.69
N LYS A 19 5.53 -12.46 6.20
CA LYS A 19 4.50 -13.43 6.57
C LYS A 19 3.59 -13.67 5.37
N PHE A 20 3.36 -14.93 5.04
CA PHE A 20 2.43 -15.36 4.00
C PHE A 20 1.15 -15.92 4.62
N PHE A 21 0.02 -15.55 4.03
CA PHE A 21 -1.32 -15.87 4.53
C PHE A 21 -2.04 -16.75 3.54
N PHE A 22 -2.45 -17.92 4.00
CA PHE A 22 -3.10 -18.89 3.16
C PHE A 22 -4.56 -19.03 3.56
N LEU A 23 -5.49 -18.83 2.61
CA LEU A 23 -6.91 -19.12 2.81
C LEU A 23 -7.33 -20.29 1.93
N ASN A 24 -7.62 -21.44 2.56
CA ASN A 24 -8.15 -22.61 1.87
C ASN A 24 -9.69 -22.71 2.07
N TYR A 25 -10.48 -22.53 1.01
CA TYR A 25 -11.92 -22.79 1.02
C TYR A 25 -12.37 -23.89 0.03
N ASN A 26 -11.51 -24.33 -0.89
CA ASN A 26 -11.91 -25.22 -1.98
C ASN A 26 -11.69 -26.68 -1.57
N SER A 27 -12.73 -27.51 -1.70
CA SER A 27 -12.68 -28.94 -1.45
C SER A 27 -12.13 -29.76 -2.62
N HIS A 28 -11.72 -29.12 -3.71
CA HIS A 28 -11.15 -29.80 -4.87
C HIS A 28 -9.86 -30.55 -4.50
N PRO A 29 -9.71 -31.85 -4.84
CA PRO A 29 -8.54 -32.65 -4.45
C PRO A 29 -7.19 -32.05 -4.85
N LEU A 30 -7.07 -31.52 -6.07
CA LEU A 30 -5.86 -30.82 -6.53
C LEU A 30 -5.49 -29.57 -5.71
N ALA A 31 -6.46 -28.95 -5.03
CA ALA A 31 -6.18 -27.76 -4.23
C ALA A 31 -5.29 -28.12 -3.03
N GLU A 32 -5.50 -29.29 -2.41
CA GLU A 32 -4.72 -29.76 -1.26
C GLU A 32 -3.26 -30.06 -1.64
N ASP A 33 -3.05 -30.67 -2.80
CA ASP A 33 -1.70 -30.95 -3.34
C ASP A 33 -0.94 -29.66 -3.66
N ILE A 34 -1.60 -28.73 -4.36
CA ILE A 34 -1.04 -27.42 -4.69
C ILE A 34 -0.71 -26.65 -3.41
N PHE A 35 -1.63 -26.65 -2.45
CA PHE A 35 -1.47 -25.98 -1.16
C PHE A 35 -0.27 -26.53 -0.38
N THR A 36 -0.18 -27.85 -0.28
CA THR A 36 0.92 -28.53 0.41
C THR A 36 2.26 -28.21 -0.24
N ALA A 37 2.32 -28.19 -1.57
CA ALA A 37 3.54 -27.81 -2.30
C ALA A 37 3.94 -26.36 -2.04
N ILE A 38 2.98 -25.43 -2.06
CA ILE A 38 3.25 -24.01 -1.79
C ILE A 38 3.68 -23.79 -0.35
N LEU A 39 3.05 -24.48 0.61
CA LEU A 39 3.46 -24.42 1.99
C LEU A 39 4.94 -24.80 2.08
N LYS A 40 5.33 -26.00 1.61
CA LYS A 40 6.72 -26.48 1.61
C LYS A 40 7.73 -25.46 1.07
N LEU A 41 7.39 -24.75 -0.01
CA LEU A 41 8.24 -23.70 -0.58
C LEU A 41 8.46 -22.49 0.33
N ASN A 42 7.55 -22.25 1.28
CA ASN A 42 7.51 -21.10 2.17
C ASN A 42 7.79 -21.47 3.64
N GLU A 43 8.59 -22.51 3.90
CA GLU A 43 8.96 -22.96 5.26
C GLU A 43 10.04 -22.06 5.88
N PRO A 44 9.88 -21.69 7.16
CA PRO A 44 8.99 -20.65 7.71
C PRO A 44 9.37 -19.23 7.23
N PRO A 45 8.47 -18.21 7.26
CA PRO A 45 7.30 -18.04 8.17
C PRO A 45 5.90 -18.09 7.53
N ARG A 46 4.94 -18.77 8.22
CA ARG A 46 3.59 -19.12 7.71
C ARG A 46 2.46 -18.78 8.68
N LEU A 47 1.31 -18.35 8.17
CA LEU A 47 0.02 -18.33 8.87
C LEU A 47 -1.07 -18.92 7.96
N ILE A 48 -1.77 -19.96 8.44
CA ILE A 48 -2.81 -20.68 7.69
C ILE A 48 -4.17 -20.38 8.32
N PHE A 49 -5.15 -20.05 7.48
CA PHE A 49 -6.53 -19.80 7.87
C PHE A 49 -7.46 -20.69 7.05
N ASN A 50 -8.38 -21.35 7.75
CA ASN A 50 -9.41 -22.20 7.12
C ASN A 50 -10.78 -21.51 7.09
N GLU A 51 -10.92 -20.39 7.79
CA GLU A 51 -12.14 -19.59 7.82
C GLU A 51 -11.86 -18.19 7.28
N ALA A 52 -12.76 -17.70 6.41
CA ALA A 52 -12.65 -16.35 5.87
C ALA A 52 -12.68 -15.30 6.99
N SER A 53 -13.52 -15.49 8.02
CA SER A 53 -13.64 -14.65 9.24
C SER A 53 -12.32 -14.43 9.97
N ALA A 54 -11.41 -15.41 9.96
CA ALA A 54 -10.13 -15.34 10.63
C ALA A 54 -9.07 -14.53 9.86
N PHE A 55 -9.34 -14.22 8.58
CA PHE A 55 -8.47 -13.44 7.70
C PHE A 55 -8.63 -11.93 7.90
N HIS A 56 -9.77 -11.48 8.44
CA HIS A 56 -10.23 -10.09 8.36
C HIS A 56 -9.36 -9.05 9.08
N TYR A 57 -8.82 -9.38 10.25
CA TYR A 57 -8.06 -8.43 11.06
C TYR A 57 -6.60 -8.28 10.61
N TRP A 58 -6.09 -9.26 9.88
CA TRP A 58 -4.64 -9.42 9.72
C TRP A 58 -4.09 -8.86 8.39
N THR A 59 -4.90 -8.70 7.34
CA THR A 59 -4.40 -8.22 6.03
C THR A 59 -4.51 -6.71 5.83
N TYR A 60 -5.37 -6.03 6.59
CA TYR A 60 -5.61 -4.59 6.43
C TYR A 60 -4.37 -3.73 6.77
N GLU A 61 -3.56 -4.12 7.75
CA GLU A 61 -2.53 -3.22 8.30
C GLU A 61 -1.08 -3.50 7.90
N HIS A 62 -0.76 -4.50 7.10
CA HIS A 62 0.64 -4.93 7.00
C HIS A 62 1.05 -5.38 5.58
N ASN A 63 2.29 -5.08 5.19
CA ASN A 63 3.03 -5.51 4.01
C ASN A 63 2.99 -7.04 3.92
N ARG A 64 1.85 -7.59 3.50
CA ARG A 64 1.51 -9.01 3.54
C ARG A 64 1.02 -9.42 2.16
N CYS A 65 1.41 -10.63 1.78
CA CYS A 65 0.95 -11.27 0.56
C CYS A 65 0.13 -12.48 0.96
N ALA A 66 -1.05 -12.59 0.35
CA ALA A 66 -1.99 -13.62 0.71
C ALA A 66 -2.36 -14.47 -0.51
N PRO A 67 -1.85 -15.70 -0.61
CA PRO A 67 -2.48 -16.73 -1.39
C PRO A 67 -3.88 -17.05 -0.81
N VAL A 68 -4.92 -16.56 -1.47
CA VAL A 68 -6.31 -16.76 -1.00
C VAL A 68 -7.11 -17.41 -2.09
N LEU A 69 -7.98 -18.32 -1.74
CA LEU A 69 -9.00 -18.74 -2.69
C LEU A 69 -10.10 -17.65 -2.75
N LYS A 70 -10.50 -17.03 -1.61
CA LYS A 70 -11.60 -16.04 -1.51
C LYS A 70 -11.08 -14.74 -0.92
N PRO A 71 -11.30 -13.60 -1.56
CA PRO A 71 -10.83 -12.32 -1.07
C PRO A 71 -11.87 -11.59 -0.24
N VAL A 72 -11.38 -10.69 0.62
CA VAL A 72 -12.23 -10.00 1.59
C VAL A 72 -11.92 -8.49 1.70
N TYR A 73 -10.78 -7.99 1.19
CA TYR A 73 -10.35 -6.60 1.48
C TYR A 73 -9.61 -5.86 0.37
N LEU A 74 -9.91 -4.57 0.22
CA LEU A 74 -9.24 -3.63 -0.69
C LEU A 74 -7.77 -3.41 -0.26
N GLY A 75 -6.85 -3.37 -1.23
CA GLY A 75 -5.46 -2.90 -1.05
C GLY A 75 -4.38 -3.97 -0.80
N SER A 76 -4.72 -5.20 -0.41
CA SER A 76 -3.70 -6.27 -0.25
C SER A 76 -3.31 -6.91 -1.59
N ARG A 77 -2.15 -7.59 -1.63
CA ARG A 77 -1.69 -8.36 -2.80
C ARG A 77 -2.12 -9.81 -2.68
N TYR A 78 -2.75 -10.33 -3.73
CA TYR A 78 -3.36 -11.65 -3.69
C TYR A 78 -2.89 -12.57 -4.81
N LEU A 79 -2.70 -13.84 -4.46
CA LEU A 79 -2.48 -14.94 -5.41
C LEU A 79 -3.68 -15.88 -5.27
N ILE A 80 -4.56 -15.89 -6.26
CA ILE A 80 -5.85 -16.56 -6.16
C ILE A 80 -5.84 -17.82 -7.00
N PHE A 81 -6.05 -18.98 -6.38
CA PHE A 81 -6.04 -20.25 -7.08
C PHE A 81 -7.45 -20.68 -7.45
N HIS A 82 -7.66 -21.14 -8.67
CA HIS A 82 -8.95 -21.63 -9.11
C HIS A 82 -8.78 -22.86 -10.01
N PRO A 83 -9.60 -23.90 -9.85
CA PRO A 83 -9.64 -24.97 -10.85
C PRO A 83 -10.17 -24.41 -12.17
N ASN A 84 -9.63 -24.89 -13.29
CA ASN A 84 -10.09 -24.66 -14.66
C ASN A 84 -11.35 -25.48 -15.00
N LEU A 85 -11.90 -26.15 -14.00
CA LEU A 85 -13.04 -27.03 -14.10
C LEU A 85 -14.22 -26.31 -13.45
N GLU A 86 -15.35 -26.30 -14.16
CA GLU A 86 -16.71 -25.97 -13.75
C GLU A 86 -17.27 -24.59 -14.15
N GLU A 87 -18.32 -24.65 -14.96
CA GLU A 87 -19.44 -23.71 -14.96
C GLU A 87 -19.85 -23.42 -13.50
N GLY A 88 -20.07 -22.15 -13.12
CA GLY A 88 -20.43 -21.77 -11.76
C GLY A 88 -19.26 -21.34 -10.87
N ASN A 89 -18.04 -21.22 -11.40
CA ASN A 89 -16.97 -20.51 -10.69
C ASN A 89 -17.25 -19.00 -10.68
N VAL A 90 -18.02 -18.55 -9.69
CA VAL A 90 -18.45 -17.17 -9.51
C VAL A 90 -17.30 -16.17 -9.59
N PHE A 91 -16.09 -16.51 -9.15
CA PHE A 91 -14.95 -15.59 -9.20
C PHE A 91 -14.33 -15.48 -10.59
N LEU A 92 -14.24 -16.59 -11.32
CA LEU A 92 -13.79 -16.58 -12.71
C LEU A 92 -14.84 -15.89 -13.61
N GLU A 93 -16.13 -16.13 -13.36
CA GLU A 93 -17.24 -15.46 -14.03
C GLU A 93 -17.28 -13.95 -13.71
N GLN A 94 -17.04 -13.56 -12.46
CA GLN A 94 -16.93 -12.15 -12.07
C GLN A 94 -15.70 -11.46 -12.66
N LEU A 95 -14.57 -12.17 -12.76
CA LEU A 95 -13.37 -11.69 -13.44
C LEU A 95 -13.65 -11.41 -14.92
N HIS A 96 -14.24 -12.39 -15.61
CA HIS A 96 -14.56 -12.33 -17.04
C HIS A 96 -15.67 -11.32 -17.36
N SER A 97 -16.69 -11.20 -16.50
CA SER A 97 -17.82 -10.28 -16.69
C SER A 97 -17.48 -8.80 -16.48
N GLY A 98 -16.30 -8.49 -15.93
CA GLY A 98 -15.96 -7.10 -15.63
C GLY A 98 -16.43 -6.61 -14.26
N ILE A 99 -17.27 -7.40 -13.58
CA ILE A 99 -18.02 -6.99 -12.36
C ILE A 99 -17.21 -7.24 -11.09
N SER A 100 -16.05 -7.90 -11.19
CA SER A 100 -15.18 -8.24 -10.07
C SER A 100 -15.01 -7.11 -9.06
N CYS A 101 -15.67 -7.23 -7.90
CA CYS A 101 -15.34 -6.49 -6.67
C CYS A 101 -14.01 -6.96 -6.05
N ILE A 102 -13.41 -7.97 -6.69
CA ILE A 102 -12.22 -8.65 -6.25
C ILE A 102 -11.03 -7.98 -6.89
N LEU A 103 -10.47 -7.08 -6.07
CA LEU A 103 -9.06 -6.85 -5.90
C LEU A 103 -8.29 -6.51 -7.18
N ASP A 104 -8.18 -5.22 -7.39
CA ASP A 104 -7.36 -4.49 -8.37
C ASP A 104 -5.87 -4.88 -8.41
N ARG A 105 -5.44 -5.86 -7.59
CA ARG A 105 -4.05 -6.33 -7.37
C ARG A 105 -3.96 -7.84 -7.12
N ALA A 106 -4.70 -8.64 -7.90
CA ALA A 106 -4.66 -10.10 -7.82
C ALA A 106 -4.05 -10.76 -9.08
N TYR A 107 -3.39 -11.89 -8.88
CA TYR A 107 -3.07 -12.85 -9.94
C TYR A 107 -3.89 -14.12 -9.74
N TYR A 108 -4.55 -14.56 -10.79
CA TYR A 108 -5.39 -15.75 -10.79
C TYR A 108 -4.60 -16.92 -11.39
N LEU A 109 -4.34 -17.93 -10.58
CA LEU A 109 -3.71 -19.18 -10.96
C LEU A 109 -4.81 -20.20 -11.27
N VAL A 110 -5.16 -20.28 -12.55
CA VAL A 110 -6.16 -21.20 -13.08
C VAL A 110 -5.46 -22.53 -13.36
N TYR A 111 -5.79 -23.58 -12.62
CA TYR A 111 -5.10 -24.87 -12.70
C TYR A 111 -6.00 -25.99 -13.20
N ASP A 112 -5.43 -26.91 -13.95
CA ASP A 112 -6.01 -28.20 -14.31
C ASP A 112 -5.04 -29.32 -13.89
N TYR A 113 -5.40 -30.58 -14.07
CA TYR A 113 -4.54 -31.73 -13.80
C TYR A 113 -3.16 -31.65 -14.50
N THR A 114 -3.07 -30.92 -15.62
CA THR A 114 -1.88 -30.88 -16.48
C THR A 114 -1.28 -29.49 -16.68
N THR A 115 -2.03 -28.41 -16.43
CA THR A 115 -1.62 -27.05 -16.78
C THR A 115 -1.92 -26.05 -15.67
N ILE A 116 -1.11 -25.00 -15.59
CA ILE A 116 -1.39 -23.82 -14.74
C ILE A 116 -1.28 -22.60 -15.64
N GLN A 117 -2.37 -21.85 -15.73
CA GLN A 117 -2.43 -20.54 -16.37
C GLN A 117 -2.39 -19.46 -15.30
N ILE A 118 -1.68 -18.37 -15.58
CA ILE A 118 -1.59 -17.23 -14.68
C ILE A 118 -2.25 -16.05 -15.40
N GLN A 119 -3.40 -15.63 -14.90
CA GLN A 119 -4.16 -14.52 -15.44
C GLN A 119 -4.06 -13.31 -14.50
N HIS A 120 -3.97 -12.13 -15.06
CA HIS A 120 -3.98 -10.89 -14.31
C HIS A 120 -4.84 -9.87 -15.04
N LYS A 121 -5.71 -9.19 -14.30
CA LYS A 121 -6.55 -8.15 -14.84
C LYS A 121 -6.03 -6.80 -14.38
N ASN A 122 -5.59 -6.00 -15.33
CA ASN A 122 -5.11 -4.65 -15.05
C ASN A 122 -6.33 -3.78 -14.71
N PHE A 123 -6.29 -3.18 -13.52
CA PHE A 123 -7.37 -2.38 -12.98
C PHE A 123 -7.67 -1.13 -13.81
N PHE A 124 -6.64 -0.45 -14.32
CA PHE A 124 -6.78 0.84 -15.00
C PHE A 124 -7.29 0.70 -16.44
N THR A 125 -6.90 -0.38 -17.13
CA THR A 125 -7.30 -0.66 -18.52
C THR A 125 -8.48 -1.62 -18.63
N ASN A 126 -8.85 -2.28 -17.53
CA ASN A 126 -9.82 -3.38 -17.49
C ASN A 126 -9.45 -4.54 -18.45
N ARG A 127 -8.17 -4.65 -18.85
CA ARG A 127 -7.68 -5.70 -19.74
C ARG A 127 -7.11 -6.86 -18.93
N THR A 128 -7.50 -8.08 -19.33
CA THR A 128 -6.91 -9.30 -18.79
C THR A 128 -5.72 -9.72 -19.66
N ILE A 129 -4.60 -9.99 -19.03
CA ILE A 129 -3.41 -10.58 -19.64
C ILE A 129 -3.19 -11.98 -19.08
N GLN A 130 -2.54 -12.83 -19.88
CA GLN A 130 -2.04 -14.11 -19.45
C GLN A 130 -0.52 -14.03 -19.40
N LEU A 131 0.08 -14.40 -18.27
CA LEU A 131 1.53 -14.48 -18.14
C LEU A 131 2.05 -15.82 -18.66
N ASP A 132 3.18 -15.77 -19.36
CA ASP A 132 3.90 -16.96 -19.81
C ASP A 132 4.53 -17.67 -18.59
N PRO A 133 4.13 -18.92 -18.25
CA PRO A 133 4.69 -19.66 -17.14
C PRO A 133 6.20 -19.95 -17.28
N ALA A 134 6.75 -19.91 -18.50
CA ALA A 134 8.18 -20.12 -18.75
C ALA A 134 9.02 -18.85 -18.52
N ASN A 135 8.40 -17.66 -18.60
CA ASN A 135 9.06 -16.36 -18.49
C ASN A 135 8.13 -15.35 -17.81
N ILE A 136 7.98 -15.49 -16.50
CA ILE A 136 7.09 -14.63 -15.72
C ILE A 136 7.67 -13.23 -15.59
N ARG A 137 6.86 -12.24 -15.95
CA ARG A 137 7.13 -10.82 -15.73
C ARG A 137 5.88 -10.17 -15.17
N VAL A 138 5.95 -9.75 -13.92
CA VAL A 138 4.89 -8.99 -13.26
C VAL A 138 4.80 -7.60 -13.91
N PRO A 139 3.70 -7.21 -14.56
CA PRO A 139 3.49 -5.84 -15.03
C PRO A 139 3.53 -4.82 -13.88
N ASP A 140 4.04 -3.63 -14.18
CA ASP A 140 3.92 -2.46 -13.32
C ASP A 140 2.68 -1.66 -13.70
N ASP A 141 1.51 -2.10 -13.22
CA ASP A 141 0.22 -1.48 -13.55
C ASP A 141 0.12 -0.03 -13.08
N LEU A 142 0.89 0.36 -12.06
CA LEU A 142 0.91 1.73 -11.52
C LEU A 142 1.73 2.69 -12.38
N LYS A 143 2.40 2.19 -13.42
CA LYS A 143 3.22 3.02 -14.31
C LYS A 143 2.38 4.02 -15.11
N ASP A 144 1.18 3.61 -15.51
CA ASP A 144 0.23 4.40 -16.29
C ASP A 144 -1.19 4.14 -15.73
N LEU A 145 -1.82 5.20 -15.24
CA LEU A 145 -3.15 5.16 -14.64
C LEU A 145 -4.26 5.44 -15.66
N HIS A 146 -3.91 5.58 -16.95
CA HIS A 146 -4.82 5.68 -18.07
C HIS A 146 -5.87 6.79 -17.94
N GLY A 147 -5.47 7.96 -17.45
CA GLY A 147 -6.34 9.12 -17.29
C GLY A 147 -7.29 9.04 -16.09
N ARG A 148 -7.09 8.06 -15.19
CA ARG A 148 -7.88 7.95 -13.96
C ARG A 148 -7.82 9.26 -13.17
N LYS A 149 -8.96 9.61 -12.56
CA LYS A 149 -9.06 10.68 -11.59
C LYS A 149 -8.75 10.14 -10.19
N LEU A 150 -7.74 10.71 -9.54
CA LEU A 150 -7.33 10.41 -8.17
C LEU A 150 -8.05 11.35 -7.19
N TYR A 151 -8.70 10.81 -6.18
CA TYR A 151 -9.31 11.59 -5.11
C TYR A 151 -8.32 11.81 -3.98
N VAL A 152 -7.83 13.04 -3.85
CA VAL A 152 -6.80 13.42 -2.89
C VAL A 152 -7.45 14.02 -1.66
N SER A 153 -7.13 13.45 -0.51
CA SER A 153 -7.62 13.97 0.76
C SER A 153 -6.93 15.28 1.11
N LEU A 154 -7.72 16.35 1.24
CA LEU A 154 -7.27 17.64 1.74
C LEU A 154 -8.33 18.21 2.69
N PRO A 155 -7.97 18.67 3.91
CA PRO A 155 -8.92 19.37 4.75
C PRO A 155 -9.45 20.63 4.05
N GLU A 156 -10.75 20.90 4.19
CA GLU A 156 -11.38 22.07 3.60
C GLU A 156 -10.75 23.37 4.13
N GLY A 157 -10.48 24.34 3.24
CA GLY A 157 -9.85 25.62 3.58
C GLY A 157 -8.32 25.60 3.63
N ASN A 158 -7.68 24.46 3.36
CA ASN A 158 -6.24 24.32 3.37
C ASN A 158 -5.57 24.40 1.97
N GLU A 159 -6.35 24.68 0.93
CA GLU A 159 -5.91 24.73 -0.47
C GLU A 159 -4.73 25.68 -0.68
N ASP A 160 -4.75 26.84 -0.02
CA ASP A 160 -3.71 27.87 -0.16
C ASP A 160 -2.47 27.63 0.73
N VAL A 161 -2.56 26.72 1.70
CA VAL A 161 -1.52 26.52 2.74
C VAL A 161 -0.71 25.25 2.48
N VAL A 162 -1.33 24.23 1.89
CA VAL A 162 -0.74 22.89 1.77
C VAL A 162 -0.11 22.70 0.39
N THR A 163 0.96 23.47 0.16
CA THR A 163 1.71 23.49 -1.11
C THR A 163 2.37 22.17 -1.46
N PHE A 164 2.83 21.40 -0.45
CA PHE A 164 3.48 20.10 -0.67
C PHE A 164 2.50 19.04 -1.22
N ASP A 165 1.31 18.94 -0.64
CA ASP A 165 0.32 17.91 -1.01
C ASP A 165 -0.17 18.10 -2.44
N LEU A 166 -0.42 19.36 -2.83
CA LEU A 166 -0.80 19.73 -4.19
C LEU A 166 0.35 19.43 -5.17
N TYR A 167 1.57 19.84 -4.82
CA TYR A 167 2.75 19.53 -5.64
C TYR A 167 2.95 18.00 -5.82
N LEU A 168 2.75 17.22 -4.76
CA LEU A 168 2.84 15.77 -4.81
C LEU A 168 1.75 15.18 -5.72
N ALA A 169 0.51 15.68 -5.62
CA ALA A 169 -0.61 15.27 -6.47
C ALA A 169 -0.32 15.52 -7.95
N GLU A 170 0.07 16.75 -8.28
CA GLU A 170 0.45 17.14 -9.63
C GLU A 170 1.58 16.26 -10.16
N THR A 171 2.61 16.03 -9.35
CA THR A 171 3.76 15.20 -9.72
C THR A 171 3.34 13.76 -10.02
N ILE A 172 2.51 13.14 -9.17
CA ILE A 172 2.00 11.78 -9.40
C ILE A 172 1.19 11.74 -10.70
N CYS A 173 0.29 12.70 -10.89
CA CYS A 173 -0.58 12.77 -12.07
C CYS A 173 0.21 12.95 -13.37
N GLN A 174 1.22 13.82 -13.38
CA GLN A 174 2.09 14.04 -14.53
C GLN A 174 2.94 12.80 -14.84
N GLN A 175 3.51 12.15 -13.83
CA GLN A 175 4.38 10.98 -14.04
C GLN A 175 3.61 9.72 -14.43
N ARG A 176 2.35 9.61 -14.02
CA ARG A 176 1.55 8.38 -14.14
C ARG A 176 0.31 8.53 -15.03
N ASN A 177 0.23 9.58 -15.84
CA ASN A 177 -0.90 9.82 -16.75
C ASN A 177 -2.27 9.74 -16.02
N ALA A 178 -2.44 10.60 -15.03
CA ALA A 178 -3.67 10.72 -14.24
C ALA A 178 -4.11 12.18 -14.11
N THR A 179 -5.29 12.37 -13.54
CA THR A 179 -5.78 13.67 -13.04
C THR A 179 -6.09 13.53 -11.56
N TYR A 180 -6.26 14.64 -10.84
CA TYR A 180 -6.67 14.59 -9.44
C TYR A 180 -7.84 15.55 -9.15
N GLU A 181 -8.58 15.25 -8.10
CA GLU A 181 -9.64 16.07 -7.53
C GLU A 181 -9.48 16.09 -6.01
N LEU A 182 -9.58 17.27 -5.42
CA LEU A 182 -9.47 17.45 -3.98
C LEU A 182 -10.80 17.05 -3.32
N GLN A 183 -10.70 16.31 -2.22
CA GLN A 183 -11.88 15.85 -1.51
C GLN A 183 -11.67 15.92 0.00
N SER A 184 -12.75 16.23 0.71
CA SER A 184 -12.75 16.26 2.18
C SER A 184 -12.41 14.88 2.76
N ILE A 185 -11.74 14.87 3.91
CA ILE A 185 -11.32 13.68 4.68
C ILE A 185 -12.49 12.70 4.94
N ASN A 186 -13.73 13.17 4.97
CA ASN A 186 -14.89 12.34 5.26
C ASN A 186 -15.43 11.55 4.05
N SER A 187 -14.81 11.68 2.87
CA SER A 187 -15.23 10.93 1.70
C SER A 187 -14.81 9.46 1.77
N THR A 188 -15.67 8.56 1.29
CA THR A 188 -15.37 7.13 1.13
C THR A 188 -14.59 6.81 -0.15
N LEU A 189 -14.36 7.80 -1.01
CA LEU A 189 -13.75 7.63 -2.34
C LEU A 189 -12.28 8.04 -2.39
N LEU A 190 -11.63 8.28 -1.25
CA LEU A 190 -10.24 8.75 -1.19
C LEU A 190 -9.25 7.71 -1.70
N ASP A 191 -8.38 8.10 -2.63
CA ASP A 191 -7.29 7.26 -3.14
C ASP A 191 -6.00 7.44 -2.31
N TYR A 192 -5.66 8.67 -1.90
CA TYR A 192 -4.56 8.94 -0.97
C TYR A 192 -4.66 10.32 -0.30
N GLY A 193 -3.84 10.56 0.74
CA GLY A 193 -3.65 11.88 1.35
C GLY A 193 -2.35 11.94 2.16
N VAL A 194 -1.84 13.15 2.43
CA VAL A 194 -0.70 13.33 3.32
C VAL A 194 -1.21 13.68 4.72
N VAL A 195 -0.65 13.03 5.73
CA VAL A 195 -1.00 13.33 7.13
C VAL A 195 0.27 13.64 7.90
N HIS A 196 0.28 14.78 8.57
CA HIS A 196 1.39 15.21 9.41
C HIS A 196 1.23 14.65 10.83
N ILE A 197 1.81 13.49 11.07
CA ILE A 197 1.75 12.80 12.36
C ILE A 197 3.14 12.74 12.98
N GLY A 198 3.28 13.19 14.22
CA GLY A 198 4.55 13.23 14.97
C GLY A 198 5.06 11.87 15.45
N ILE A 199 4.44 10.77 15.00
CA ILE A 199 4.84 9.40 15.29
C ILE A 199 4.81 8.57 14.01
N PRO A 200 5.80 7.71 13.76
CA PRO A 200 5.74 6.79 12.64
C PRO A 200 4.61 5.78 12.90
N LEU A 201 3.55 5.85 12.09
CA LEU A 201 2.51 4.84 12.12
C LEU A 201 3.04 3.56 11.48
N LEU A 202 2.99 2.45 12.21
CA LEU A 202 3.50 1.14 11.79
C LEU A 202 2.56 0.41 10.78
N GLY A 203 1.63 1.13 10.17
CA GLY A 203 0.72 0.64 9.14
C GLY A 203 1.38 0.59 7.75
N THR A 204 0.69 -0.02 6.79
CA THR A 204 1.23 -0.21 5.41
C THR A 204 0.37 0.37 4.31
N ASP A 205 -0.74 0.97 4.72
CA ASP A 205 -1.46 1.99 3.95
C ASP A 205 -0.75 3.35 4.00
N LYS A 206 0.26 3.50 4.87
CA LYS A 206 1.01 4.73 5.08
C LYS A 206 2.47 4.51 4.74
N THR A 207 3.02 5.43 3.97
CA THR A 207 4.47 5.57 3.78
C THR A 207 4.92 6.85 4.44
N VAL A 208 6.14 6.87 4.95
CA VAL A 208 6.77 8.11 5.39
C VAL A 208 6.79 9.05 4.19
N ALA A 209 6.12 10.19 4.33
CA ALA A 209 6.13 11.24 3.31
C ALA A 209 7.55 11.83 3.18
N LEU A 210 7.85 12.40 2.02
CA LEU A 210 9.12 13.08 1.81
C LEU A 210 9.20 14.32 2.70
N GLY A 211 10.29 14.45 3.46
CA GLY A 211 10.55 15.61 4.32
C GLY A 211 10.71 15.25 5.79
N SER A 212 11.07 16.25 6.59
CA SER A 212 11.14 16.16 8.05
C SER A 212 10.26 17.24 8.65
N THR A 213 9.40 16.86 9.58
CA THR A 213 8.59 17.79 10.35
C THR A 213 9.18 17.95 11.75
N PHE A 214 9.07 19.14 12.31
CA PHE A 214 9.58 19.46 13.64
C PHE A 214 8.46 20.12 14.45
N VAL A 215 8.43 19.85 15.75
CA VAL A 215 7.54 20.59 16.65
C VAL A 215 8.21 21.93 16.96
N SER A 216 7.62 23.02 16.47
CA SER A 216 8.03 24.38 16.80
C SER A 216 7.06 25.00 17.80
N VAL A 217 7.59 25.68 18.82
CA VAL A 217 6.78 26.49 19.73
C VAL A 217 6.75 27.92 19.21
N MET A 218 5.56 28.41 18.86
CA MET A 218 5.37 29.81 18.51
C MET A 218 5.40 30.64 19.80
N VAL A 219 6.44 31.45 19.96
CA VAL A 219 6.60 32.35 21.10
C VAL A 219 6.40 33.78 20.60
N PRO A 220 5.58 34.61 21.26
CA PRO A 220 5.47 36.01 20.91
C PRO A 220 6.85 36.66 20.97
N HIS A 221 7.13 37.56 20.03
CA HIS A 221 8.38 38.31 20.08
C HIS A 221 8.50 39.02 21.43
N SER A 222 9.61 38.76 22.13
CA SER A 222 9.96 39.50 23.33
C SER A 222 10.06 40.97 22.99
N LYS A 223 9.63 41.85 23.90
CA LYS A 223 9.92 43.28 23.76
C LYS A 223 11.44 43.45 23.55
N PRO A 224 11.87 44.36 22.66
CA PRO A 224 13.29 44.62 22.47
C PRO A 224 13.96 44.87 23.83
N LYS A 225 15.12 44.25 24.07
CA LYS A 225 15.91 44.53 25.28
C LYS A 225 16.11 46.06 25.38
N PRO A 226 15.95 46.68 26.56
CA PRO A 226 16.24 48.10 26.70
C PRO A 226 17.71 48.36 26.37
N ILE A 227 18.02 49.53 25.80
CA ILE A 227 19.39 49.91 25.40
C ILE A 227 20.38 49.73 26.56
N ILE A 228 19.97 50.06 27.79
CA ILE A 228 20.80 49.90 29.00
C ILE A 228 21.18 48.43 29.23
N ALA A 229 20.25 47.48 29.02
CA ALA A 229 20.56 46.06 29.16
C ALA A 229 21.57 45.60 28.11
N VAL A 230 21.52 46.15 26.90
CA VAL A 230 22.50 45.88 25.82
C VAL A 230 23.87 46.46 26.15
N LEU A 231 23.93 47.62 26.82
CA LEU A 231 25.19 48.26 27.22
C LEU A 231 25.87 47.57 28.41
N ILE A 232 25.11 46.88 29.26
CA ILE A 232 25.63 46.13 30.41
C ILE A 232 25.95 44.67 30.04
N ASP A 233 25.28 44.10 29.03
CA ASP A 233 25.49 42.73 28.49
C ASP A 233 26.94 42.33 28.13
N PRO A 234 27.83 43.21 27.62
CA PRO A 234 29.16 42.78 27.16
C PRO A 234 30.10 42.33 28.29
N PHE A 235 29.79 42.66 29.54
CA PHE A 235 30.58 42.26 30.70
C PHE A 235 29.70 41.55 31.71
N ASP A 236 30.20 40.45 32.27
CA ASP A 236 29.47 39.72 33.29
C ASP A 236 29.46 40.50 34.62
N TYR A 237 28.60 40.04 35.54
CA TYR A 237 28.41 40.69 36.84
C TYR A 237 29.73 40.83 37.62
N TYR A 238 30.63 39.84 37.52
CA TYR A 238 31.92 39.86 38.21
C TYR A 238 32.89 40.88 37.61
N THR A 239 32.89 41.05 36.29
CA THR A 239 33.70 42.08 35.62
C THR A 239 33.27 43.48 36.04
N TRP A 240 31.96 43.73 36.13
CA TRP A 240 31.45 45.02 36.62
C TRP A 240 31.81 45.27 38.09
N ILE A 241 31.69 44.29 38.98
CA ILE A 241 32.12 44.43 40.39
C ILE A 241 33.60 44.80 40.45
N THR A 242 34.45 44.12 39.69
CA THR A 242 35.90 44.33 39.73
C THR A 242 36.30 45.74 39.24
N LEU A 243 35.48 46.36 38.39
CA LEU A 243 35.73 47.73 37.91
C LEU A 243 35.29 48.82 38.89
N PHE A 244 34.38 48.52 39.82
CA PHE A 244 33.75 49.51 40.71
C PHE A 244 34.05 49.30 42.20
N VAL A 245 34.69 48.18 42.58
CA VAL A 245 35.23 47.89 43.93
C VAL A 245 36.74 48.04 43.91
#